data_AF-A0A0V8ECT6-F1
#
_entry.id   AF-A0A0V8ECT6-F1
#
_cell.length_a   1.000
_cell.length_b   1.000
_cell.length_c   1.000
_cell.angle_alpha   90.00
_cell.angle_beta   90.00
_cell.angle_gamma   90.00
#
_symmetry.space_group_name_H-M   'P 1'
#
loop_
_entity.id
_entity.type
_entity.pdbx_description
1 polymer ?
#
loop_
_entity_poly.entity_id
_entity_poly.type
_entity_poly.pdbx_seq_one_letter_code
_entity_poly.pdbx_strand_id
1 'polypeptide(L)'
;MIFYAKWKKHKTIPENSYQISFNGNGNTAGLVPDSQYIIKGSRGVLPGNNTLENKQFKDNNASTGTIQTNDYIFIGWSKNKDAKAGDADVFSQGASITPTSDEVYYAIWDLKVKDVTLTYDGNGNTGGTPISSVTKQRYTEITINPSNQGSNLTKSVVESGNVVQYVFAGWNTQADGKGTDYYSGAIFCYFSLPCIFSFKIKSII
;
A
#
# COMPACT_ATOMS: atom_id res chain seq x y z
N MET A 1 18.65 -25.34 -31.51
CA MET A 1 17.67 -24.90 -30.49
C MET A 1 16.38 -25.68 -30.74
N ILE A 2 15.91 -26.45 -29.76
CA ILE A 2 14.68 -27.24 -29.88
C ILE A 2 13.59 -26.52 -29.10
N PHE A 3 12.41 -26.35 -29.70
CA PHE A 3 11.23 -25.84 -29.02
C PHE A 3 10.27 -26.99 -28.71
N TYR A 4 9.61 -26.90 -27.55
CA TYR A 4 8.61 -27.86 -27.12
C TYR A 4 7.22 -27.22 -27.18
N ALA A 5 6.22 -28.02 -27.54
CA ALA A 5 4.83 -27.61 -27.47
C ALA A 5 4.40 -27.43 -26.01
N LYS A 6 3.73 -26.32 -25.72
CA LYS A 6 3.10 -26.05 -24.42
C LYS A 6 1.59 -26.17 -24.58
N TRP A 7 0.98 -27.02 -23.78
CA TRP A 7 -0.46 -27.29 -23.83
C TRP A 7 -1.17 -26.54 -22.69
N LYS A 8 -2.37 -26.04 -22.95
CA LYS A 8 -3.29 -25.51 -21.92
C LYS A 8 -4.55 -26.37 -21.87
N LYS A 9 -5.09 -26.58 -20.68
CA LYS A 9 -6.34 -27.34 -20.50
C LYS A 9 -7.47 -26.63 -21.25
N HIS A 10 -8.30 -27.39 -21.96
CA HIS A 10 -9.55 -26.88 -22.51
C HIS A 10 -10.42 -26.33 -21.36
N LYS A 11 -10.76 -25.04 -21.42
CA LYS A 11 -11.50 -24.35 -20.36
C LYS A 11 -12.96 -24.27 -20.77
N THR A 12 -13.81 -25.03 -20.08
CA THR A 12 -15.27 -24.90 -20.22
C THR A 12 -15.69 -23.57 -19.62
N ILE A 13 -16.31 -22.71 -20.43
CA ILE A 13 -16.83 -21.42 -20.01
C ILE A 13 -18.22 -21.66 -19.42
N PRO A 14 -18.49 -21.29 -18.15
CA PRO A 14 -19.83 -21.39 -17.61
C PRO A 14 -20.80 -20.52 -18.40
N GLU A 15 -21.98 -21.04 -18.71
CA GLU A 15 -23.08 -20.22 -19.22
C GLU A 15 -23.43 -19.13 -18.20
N ASN A 16 -23.90 -17.98 -18.68
CA ASN A 16 -24.23 -16.83 -17.83
C ASN A 16 -23.07 -16.39 -16.93
N SER A 17 -21.85 -16.36 -17.47
CA SER A 17 -20.69 -15.79 -16.80
C SER A 17 -20.25 -14.47 -17.44
N TYR A 18 -19.52 -13.67 -16.66
CA TYR A 18 -18.74 -12.54 -17.14
C TYR A 18 -17.26 -12.94 -17.25
N GLN A 19 -16.62 -12.48 -18.31
CA GLN A 19 -15.18 -12.64 -18.51
C GLN A 19 -14.42 -11.52 -17.80
N ILE A 20 -13.49 -11.90 -16.94
CA ILE A 20 -12.53 -11.01 -16.29
C ILE A 20 -11.18 -11.23 -16.92
N SER A 21 -10.66 -10.22 -17.60
CA SER A 21 -9.36 -10.27 -18.28
C SER A 21 -8.33 -9.40 -17.59
N PHE A 22 -7.07 -9.77 -17.74
CA PHE A 22 -5.96 -9.11 -17.06
C PHE A 22 -4.99 -8.53 -18.08
N ASN A 23 -4.45 -7.35 -17.76
CA ASN A 23 -3.40 -6.70 -18.52
C ASN A 23 -2.23 -6.41 -17.57
N GLY A 24 -1.03 -6.91 -17.89
CA GLY A 24 0.17 -6.71 -17.08
C GLY A 24 0.66 -5.26 -16.99
N ASN A 25 0.09 -4.36 -17.80
CA ASN A 25 0.22 -2.91 -17.73
C ASN A 25 1.67 -2.44 -17.59
N GLY A 26 2.50 -2.77 -18.60
CA GLY A 26 3.92 -2.44 -18.59
C GLY A 26 4.81 -3.44 -17.86
N ASN A 27 4.31 -4.65 -17.56
CA ASN A 27 5.17 -5.73 -17.05
C ASN A 27 6.30 -6.01 -18.05
N THR A 28 7.50 -6.23 -17.52
CA THR A 28 8.71 -6.50 -18.30
C THR A 28 9.08 -7.97 -18.30
N ALA A 29 8.55 -8.74 -17.35
CA ALA A 29 8.64 -10.19 -17.31
C ALA A 29 7.41 -10.81 -16.62
N GLY A 30 7.42 -12.12 -16.50
CA GLY A 30 6.30 -12.88 -15.92
C GLY A 30 5.15 -13.12 -16.88
N LEU A 31 4.19 -13.90 -16.41
CA LEU A 31 2.98 -14.22 -17.17
C LEU A 31 1.79 -13.47 -16.58
N VAL A 32 1.08 -12.76 -17.46
CA VAL A 32 -0.23 -12.19 -17.13
C VAL A 32 -1.20 -13.34 -16.88
N PRO A 33 -2.00 -13.30 -15.79
CA PRO A 33 -2.97 -14.35 -15.49
C PRO A 33 -3.96 -14.57 -16.63
N ASP A 34 -4.36 -15.83 -16.83
CA ASP A 34 -5.44 -16.17 -17.76
C ASP A 34 -6.76 -15.52 -17.32
N SER A 35 -7.63 -15.20 -18.30
CA SER A 35 -8.97 -14.69 -18.00
C SER A 35 -9.74 -15.63 -17.07
N GLN A 36 -10.41 -15.05 -16.09
CA GLN A 36 -11.37 -15.74 -15.23
C GLN A 36 -12.78 -15.59 -15.77
N TYR A 37 -13.66 -16.51 -15.42
CA TYR A 37 -15.08 -16.45 -15.77
C TYR A 37 -15.89 -16.59 -14.48
N ILE A 38 -16.68 -15.57 -14.15
CA ILE A 38 -17.45 -15.51 -12.90
C ILE A 38 -18.93 -15.53 -13.26
N ILE A 39 -19.68 -16.47 -12.68
CA ILE A 39 -21.13 -16.57 -12.89
C ILE A 39 -21.81 -15.28 -12.43
N LYS A 40 -22.76 -14.77 -13.20
CA LYS A 40 -23.54 -13.57 -12.87
C LYS A 40 -24.10 -13.63 -11.44
N GLY A 41 -23.88 -12.57 -10.66
CA GLY A 41 -24.31 -12.50 -9.26
C GLY A 41 -23.42 -13.25 -8.25
N SER A 42 -22.37 -13.95 -8.71
CA SER A 42 -21.41 -14.63 -7.84
C SER A 42 -20.20 -13.75 -7.53
N ARG A 43 -19.51 -14.11 -6.44
CA ARG A 43 -18.23 -13.48 -6.04
C ARG A 43 -17.06 -14.22 -6.68
N GLY A 44 -16.10 -13.48 -7.22
CA GLY A 44 -14.80 -14.00 -7.63
C GLY A 44 -13.64 -13.40 -6.84
N VAL A 45 -12.43 -13.84 -7.14
CA VAL A 45 -11.20 -13.42 -6.46
C VAL A 45 -10.14 -13.07 -7.49
N LEU A 46 -9.64 -11.84 -7.44
CA LEU A 46 -8.57 -11.37 -8.30
C LEU A 46 -7.27 -12.13 -7.99
N PRO A 47 -6.39 -12.36 -8.99
CA PRO A 47 -5.11 -13.02 -8.77
C PRO A 47 -4.27 -12.31 -7.70
N GLY A 48 -3.88 -13.04 -6.65
CA GLY A 48 -3.04 -12.53 -5.57
C GLY A 48 -1.57 -12.85 -5.73
N ASN A 49 -1.24 -14.07 -6.15
CA ASN A 49 0.11 -14.45 -6.55
C ASN A 49 0.24 -14.36 -8.07
N ASN A 50 1.20 -13.59 -8.55
CA ASN A 50 1.57 -13.65 -9.95
C ASN A 50 3.09 -13.62 -10.09
N THR A 51 3.54 -13.96 -11.29
CA THR A 51 4.98 -13.95 -11.64
C THR A 51 5.37 -12.63 -12.31
N LEU A 52 4.47 -11.63 -12.32
CA LEU A 52 4.70 -10.40 -13.03
C LEU A 52 5.84 -9.64 -12.37
N GLU A 53 6.79 -9.21 -13.20
CA GLU A 53 7.82 -8.27 -12.81
C GLU A 53 7.72 -7.03 -13.69
N ASN A 54 8.02 -5.88 -13.10
CA ASN A 54 8.21 -4.64 -13.84
C ASN A 54 9.53 -4.01 -13.37
N LYS A 55 10.51 -4.01 -14.26
CA LYS A 55 11.85 -3.47 -14.07
C LYS A 55 12.13 -2.49 -15.20
N GLN A 56 12.19 -1.20 -14.89
CA GLN A 56 12.51 -0.18 -15.88
C GLN A 56 13.92 0.34 -15.63
N PHE A 57 14.70 0.58 -16.68
CA PHE A 57 16.03 1.18 -16.54
C PHE A 57 15.89 2.69 -16.31
N LYS A 58 16.50 3.23 -15.24
CA LYS A 58 16.47 4.67 -14.89
C LYS A 58 17.42 5.48 -15.76
N ASP A 59 18.64 4.98 -15.93
CA ASP A 59 19.72 5.61 -16.66
C ASP A 59 20.86 4.59 -16.88
N ASN A 60 21.48 4.65 -18.05
CA ASN A 60 22.76 3.98 -18.29
C ASN A 60 23.85 5.02 -18.01
N ASN A 61 24.37 5.10 -16.78
CA ASN A 61 25.55 5.92 -16.54
C ASN A 61 26.79 5.18 -17.07
N ALA A 62 27.08 5.41 -18.35
CA ALA A 62 28.22 4.81 -19.05
C ALA A 62 29.57 5.11 -18.37
N SER A 63 29.65 6.17 -17.56
CA SER A 63 30.87 6.60 -16.86
C SER A 63 31.18 5.76 -15.62
N THR A 64 30.17 5.18 -14.97
CA THR A 64 30.36 4.33 -13.77
C THR A 64 30.08 2.85 -14.04
N GLY A 65 29.58 2.50 -15.23
CA GLY A 65 29.16 1.15 -15.59
C GLY A 65 27.99 0.62 -14.76
N THR A 66 27.33 1.49 -13.99
CA THR A 66 26.25 1.11 -13.07
C THR A 66 24.91 1.27 -13.79
N ILE A 67 24.15 0.18 -13.90
CA ILE A 67 22.77 0.22 -14.38
C ILE A 67 21.89 0.45 -13.15
N GLN A 68 21.18 1.58 -13.09
CA GLN A 68 20.12 1.74 -12.09
C GLN A 68 18.80 1.21 -12.66
N THR A 69 18.18 0.27 -11.95
CA THR A 69 16.81 -0.17 -12.25
C THR A 69 15.82 0.48 -11.29
N ASN A 70 14.71 0.96 -11.83
CA ASN A 70 13.46 1.06 -11.12
C ASN A 70 12.86 -0.34 -11.01
N ASP A 71 13.07 -0.97 -9.87
CA ASP A 71 12.28 -2.13 -9.49
C ASP A 71 10.91 -1.65 -9.02
N TYR A 72 9.85 -2.22 -9.58
CA TYR A 72 8.48 -1.93 -9.14
C TYR A 72 7.91 -3.11 -8.35
N ILE A 73 7.06 -2.79 -7.38
CA ILE A 73 6.24 -3.76 -6.65
C ILE A 73 4.87 -3.81 -7.32
N PHE A 74 4.36 -5.03 -7.51
CA PHE A 74 2.97 -5.25 -7.90
C PHE A 74 2.04 -4.92 -6.72
N ILE A 75 1.20 -3.90 -6.86
CA ILE A 75 0.32 -3.42 -5.79
C ILE A 75 -1.02 -4.17 -5.81
N GLY A 76 -1.52 -4.43 -7.01
CA GLY A 76 -2.84 -5.01 -7.19
C GLY A 76 -3.38 -4.70 -8.57
N TRP A 77 -4.71 -4.66 -8.67
CA TRP A 77 -5.41 -4.53 -9.94
C TRP A 77 -6.36 -3.33 -9.90
N SER A 78 -6.53 -2.60 -11.00
CA SER A 78 -7.58 -1.60 -11.15
C SER A 78 -8.24 -1.71 -12.53
N LYS A 79 -9.50 -1.29 -12.64
CA LYS A 79 -10.16 -1.10 -13.94
C LYS A 79 -9.68 0.15 -14.66
N ASN A 80 -9.07 1.08 -13.94
CA ASN A 80 -8.40 2.24 -14.50
C ASN A 80 -6.92 1.92 -14.76
N LYS A 81 -6.53 1.90 -16.03
CA LYS A 81 -5.13 1.63 -16.44
C LYS A 81 -4.12 2.63 -15.87
N ASP A 82 -4.57 3.85 -15.57
CA ASP A 82 -3.76 4.96 -15.11
C ASP A 82 -3.85 5.16 -13.58
N ALA A 83 -4.51 4.26 -12.85
CA ALA A 83 -4.52 4.30 -11.39
C ALA A 83 -3.09 4.20 -10.81
N LYS A 84 -2.92 4.76 -9.63
CA LYS A 84 -1.66 4.81 -8.89
C LYS A 84 -1.82 4.10 -7.55
N ALA A 85 -0.69 3.69 -6.99
CA ALA A 85 -0.67 3.02 -5.69
C ALA A 85 -1.27 3.92 -4.60
N GLY A 86 -2.41 3.49 -4.07
CA GLY A 86 -3.17 4.22 -3.07
C GLY A 86 -4.50 4.80 -3.55
N ASP A 87 -4.77 4.79 -4.85
CA ASP A 87 -6.06 5.22 -5.38
C ASP A 87 -7.17 4.27 -4.90
N ALA A 88 -8.35 4.82 -4.64
CA ALA A 88 -9.47 4.09 -4.03
C ALA A 88 -10.05 2.96 -4.93
N ASP A 89 -9.77 3.01 -6.23
CA ASP A 89 -10.18 2.01 -7.21
C ASP A 89 -9.14 0.90 -7.42
N VAL A 90 -8.03 0.91 -6.67
CA VAL A 90 -7.03 -0.16 -6.66
C VAL A 90 -7.44 -1.27 -5.70
N PHE A 91 -7.67 -2.44 -6.27
CA PHE A 91 -7.96 -3.66 -5.53
C PHE A 91 -6.65 -4.35 -5.15
N SER A 92 -6.46 -4.60 -3.86
CA SER A 92 -5.31 -5.36 -3.35
C SER A 92 -5.21 -6.74 -3.99
N GLN A 93 -4.00 -7.30 -3.97
CA GLN A 93 -3.75 -8.69 -4.37
C GLN A 93 -4.73 -9.65 -3.68
N GLY A 94 -5.41 -10.52 -4.43
CA GLY A 94 -6.37 -11.47 -3.86
C GLY A 94 -7.72 -10.84 -3.45
N ALA A 95 -7.99 -9.59 -3.81
CA ALA A 95 -9.26 -8.95 -3.48
C ALA A 95 -10.45 -9.68 -4.13
N SER A 96 -11.57 -9.73 -3.41
CA SER A 96 -12.81 -10.28 -3.95
C SER A 96 -13.59 -9.25 -4.76
N ILE A 97 -14.23 -9.70 -5.84
CA ILE A 97 -15.03 -8.87 -6.74
C ILE A 97 -16.39 -9.52 -7.01
N THR A 98 -17.36 -8.71 -7.40
CA THR A 98 -18.67 -9.17 -7.90
C THR A 98 -18.94 -8.42 -9.21
N PRO A 99 -18.55 -8.98 -10.37
CA PRO A 99 -18.65 -8.28 -11.64
C PRO A 99 -20.11 -8.17 -12.11
N THR A 100 -20.41 -7.08 -12.79
CA THR A 100 -21.73 -6.81 -13.39
C THR A 100 -21.70 -6.77 -14.92
N SER A 101 -20.52 -6.88 -15.51
CA SER A 101 -20.25 -7.01 -16.95
C SER A 101 -18.91 -7.74 -17.13
N ASP A 102 -18.51 -7.96 -18.38
CA ASP A 102 -17.11 -8.27 -18.67
C ASP A 102 -16.22 -7.09 -18.23
N GLU A 103 -15.06 -7.41 -17.65
CA GLU A 103 -14.16 -6.40 -17.06
C GLU A 103 -12.71 -6.68 -17.46
N VAL A 104 -11.93 -5.60 -17.62
CA VAL A 104 -10.48 -5.67 -17.79
C VAL A 104 -9.82 -5.01 -16.58
N TYR A 105 -8.89 -5.74 -15.97
CA TYR A 105 -8.08 -5.27 -14.85
C TYR A 105 -6.63 -5.08 -15.28
N TYR A 106 -6.10 -3.91 -14.99
CA TYR A 106 -4.73 -3.51 -15.25
C TYR A 106 -3.90 -3.66 -13.98
N ALA A 107 -2.72 -4.26 -14.11
CA ALA A 107 -1.77 -4.35 -13.01
C ALA A 107 -1.34 -2.93 -12.59
N ILE A 108 -1.37 -2.67 -11.29
CA ILE A 108 -0.93 -1.40 -10.72
C ILE A 108 0.42 -1.62 -10.04
N TRP A 109 1.36 -0.76 -10.39
CA TRP A 109 2.76 -0.84 -10.00
C TRP A 109 3.12 0.37 -9.15
N ASP A 110 3.99 0.20 -8.17
CA ASP A 110 4.67 1.31 -7.51
C ASP A 110 6.17 1.08 -7.44
N LEU A 111 6.94 2.16 -7.36
CA LEU A 111 8.38 2.06 -7.17
C LEU A 111 8.70 1.37 -5.84
N LYS A 112 9.51 0.31 -5.90
CA LYS A 112 9.94 -0.45 -4.72
C LYS A 112 10.69 0.41 -3.73
N VAL A 113 11.55 1.28 -4.25
CA VAL A 113 12.33 2.23 -3.44
C VAL A 113 11.77 3.62 -3.70
N LYS A 114 10.78 3.99 -2.90
CA LYS A 114 10.25 5.35 -2.83
C LYS A 114 10.31 5.81 -1.39
N ASP A 115 10.97 6.93 -1.13
CA ASP A 115 11.02 7.48 0.22
C ASP A 115 9.69 8.16 0.58
N VAL A 116 9.31 8.01 1.84
CA VAL A 116 8.14 8.62 2.47
C VAL A 116 8.63 9.39 3.67
N THR A 117 8.22 10.65 3.78
CA THR A 117 8.53 11.49 4.92
C THR A 117 7.33 11.50 5.87
N LEU A 118 7.54 11.00 7.07
CA LEU A 118 6.61 11.13 8.18
C LEU A 118 6.88 12.46 8.89
N THR A 119 5.88 13.32 8.93
CA THR A 119 5.93 14.61 9.61
C THR A 119 5.07 14.55 10.87
N TYR A 120 5.58 15.15 11.94
CA TYR A 120 4.93 15.19 13.24
C TYR A 120 4.54 16.62 13.57
N ASP A 121 3.24 16.87 13.63
CA ASP A 121 2.66 18.17 13.93
C ASP A 121 2.16 18.20 15.38
N GLY A 122 2.64 19.14 16.19
CA GLY A 122 2.23 19.29 17.59
C GLY A 122 0.77 19.70 17.79
N ASN A 123 0.02 19.94 16.71
CA ASN A 123 -1.41 20.27 16.70
C ASN A 123 -1.75 21.46 17.61
N GLY A 124 -0.95 22.52 17.50
CA GLY A 124 -1.05 23.72 18.33
C GLY A 124 -0.60 23.50 19.78
N ASN A 125 0.46 22.71 20.00
CA ASN A 125 1.08 22.57 21.32
C ASN A 125 1.55 23.94 21.84
N THR A 126 1.50 24.13 23.16
CA THR A 126 1.97 25.36 23.83
C THR A 126 3.27 25.15 24.60
N GLY A 127 3.74 23.91 24.72
CA GLY A 127 5.03 23.55 25.29
C GLY A 127 5.64 22.34 24.60
N GLY A 128 6.96 22.20 24.72
CA GLY A 128 7.74 21.20 24.00
C GLY A 128 7.92 21.50 22.52
N THR A 129 8.55 20.58 21.80
CA THR A 129 8.74 20.68 20.34
C THR A 129 8.42 19.33 19.72
N PRO A 130 7.62 19.28 18.65
CA PRO A 130 7.38 18.04 17.93
C PRO A 130 8.70 17.44 17.44
N ILE A 131 8.74 16.11 17.35
CA ILE A 131 9.93 15.43 16.88
C ILE A 131 10.17 15.72 15.40
N SER A 132 11.44 15.68 14.99
CA SER A 132 11.81 15.89 13.58
C SER A 132 11.16 14.84 12.68
N SER A 133 10.90 15.23 11.44
CA SER A 133 10.40 14.31 10.44
C SER A 133 11.39 13.16 10.21
N VAL A 134 10.83 12.01 9.83
CA VAL A 134 11.62 10.80 9.56
C VAL A 134 11.31 10.34 8.14
N THR A 135 12.36 10.19 7.34
CA THR A 135 12.24 9.60 6.01
C THR A 135 12.48 8.10 6.09
N LYS A 136 11.54 7.33 5.53
CA LYS A 136 11.60 5.86 5.47
C LYS A 136 11.25 5.41 4.06
N GLN A 137 11.78 4.25 3.67
CA GLN A 137 11.38 3.63 2.41
C GLN A 137 9.94 3.11 2.50
N ARG A 138 9.16 3.30 1.44
CA ARG A 138 7.81 2.74 1.29
C ARG A 138 7.87 1.21 1.39
N TYR A 139 6.79 0.60 1.86
CA TYR A 139 6.68 -0.86 2.06
C TYR A 139 7.65 -1.47 3.09
N THR A 140 8.28 -0.64 3.93
CA THR A 140 9.03 -1.10 5.10
C THR A 140 8.25 -0.85 6.39
N GLU A 141 8.52 -1.66 7.40
CA GLU A 141 7.96 -1.44 8.74
C GLU A 141 8.50 -0.15 9.34
N ILE A 142 7.59 0.69 9.82
CA ILE A 142 7.89 1.92 10.53
C ILE A 142 7.45 1.73 11.98
N THR A 143 8.38 1.91 12.91
CA THR A 143 8.11 1.94 14.34
C THR A 143 8.08 3.38 14.83
N ILE A 144 7.03 3.76 15.55
CA ILE A 144 7.03 5.00 16.33
C ILE A 144 8.02 4.85 17.48
N ASN A 145 9.14 5.57 17.40
CA ASN A 145 10.26 5.41 18.32
C ASN A 145 9.81 5.65 19.77
N PRO A 146 9.85 4.63 20.65
CA PRO A 146 9.40 4.75 22.03
C PRO A 146 10.15 5.82 22.85
N SER A 147 11.41 6.11 22.51
CA SER A 147 12.26 6.99 23.31
C SER A 147 12.07 8.48 23.02
N ASN A 148 11.37 8.86 21.95
CA ASN A 148 11.19 10.25 21.52
C ASN A 148 9.85 10.38 20.78
N GLN A 149 8.74 10.40 21.50
CA GLN A 149 7.39 10.40 20.90
C GLN A 149 6.68 11.74 20.98
N GLY A 150 7.33 12.79 21.47
CA GLY A 150 6.64 14.01 21.89
C GLY A 150 6.19 13.97 23.36
N SER A 151 6.83 13.16 24.22
CA SER A 151 6.53 13.10 25.66
C SER A 151 6.74 14.43 26.40
N ASN A 152 7.44 15.38 25.79
CA ASN A 152 7.61 16.75 26.27
C ASN A 152 6.55 17.72 25.72
N LEU A 153 5.65 17.28 24.85
CA LEU A 153 4.59 18.13 24.31
C LEU A 153 3.51 18.35 25.37
N THR A 154 3.15 19.61 25.55
CA THR A 154 2.03 20.03 26.39
C THR A 154 1.16 21.02 25.63
N LYS A 155 -0.12 21.07 25.98
CA LYS A 155 -1.05 22.05 25.43
C LYS A 155 -1.85 22.66 26.56
N SER A 156 -1.91 23.97 26.61
CA SER A 156 -2.68 24.74 27.58
C SER A 156 -3.67 25.62 26.83
N VAL A 157 -4.94 25.52 27.18
CA VAL A 157 -6.02 26.29 26.54
C VAL A 157 -6.84 26.95 27.65
N VAL A 158 -7.32 28.17 27.39
CA VAL A 158 -8.28 28.82 28.30
C VAL A 158 -9.68 28.36 27.92
N GLU A 159 -10.33 27.63 28.81
CA GLU A 159 -11.72 27.19 28.66
C GLU A 159 -12.55 27.80 29.78
N SER A 160 -13.60 28.54 29.43
CA SER A 160 -14.49 29.21 30.41
C SER A 160 -13.75 30.05 31.46
N GLY A 161 -12.67 30.73 31.05
CA GLY A 161 -11.85 31.58 31.92
C GLY A 161 -10.81 30.85 32.78
N ASN A 162 -10.71 29.52 32.67
CA ASN A 162 -9.72 28.72 33.40
C ASN A 162 -8.68 28.14 32.45
N VAL A 163 -7.42 28.05 32.89
CA VAL A 163 -6.38 27.36 32.12
C VAL A 163 -6.53 25.86 32.33
N VAL A 164 -6.84 25.14 31.24
CA VAL A 164 -6.88 23.68 31.18
C VAL A 164 -5.60 23.19 30.51
N GLN A 165 -4.96 22.19 31.11
CA GLN A 165 -3.74 21.57 30.59
C GLN A 165 -4.04 20.17 30.04
N TYR A 166 -3.46 19.88 28.88
CA TYR A 166 -3.53 18.59 28.21
C TYR A 166 -2.13 17.97 28.14
N VAL A 167 -2.08 16.66 28.33
CA VAL A 167 -0.87 15.85 28.17
C VAL A 167 -0.89 15.13 26.82
N PHE A 168 0.29 14.90 26.26
CA PHE A 168 0.44 14.16 25.01
C PHE A 168 0.00 12.69 25.19
N ALA A 169 -0.91 12.22 24.33
CA ALA A 169 -1.50 10.87 24.40
C ALA A 169 -1.11 9.95 23.23
N GLY A 170 -0.48 10.49 22.19
CA GLY A 170 -0.13 9.76 20.96
C GLY A 170 -0.29 10.62 19.70
N TRP A 171 0.03 10.03 18.56
CA TRP A 171 -0.13 10.66 17.24
C TRP A 171 -1.42 10.20 16.57
N ASN A 172 -2.08 11.07 15.81
CA ASN A 172 -3.27 10.72 15.02
C ASN A 172 -3.09 11.18 13.56
N THR A 173 -3.71 10.47 12.62
CA THR A 173 -3.67 10.86 11.19
C THR A 173 -4.55 12.05 10.84
N GLN A 174 -5.39 12.51 11.76
CA GLN A 174 -6.25 13.69 11.62
C GLN A 174 -6.11 14.60 12.85
N ALA A 175 -6.10 15.91 12.61
CA ALA A 175 -5.92 16.92 13.66
C ALA A 175 -7.08 16.96 14.67
N ASP A 176 -8.28 16.51 14.28
CA ASP A 176 -9.46 16.43 15.15
C ASP A 176 -9.53 15.13 15.96
N GLY A 177 -8.54 14.23 15.82
CA GLY A 177 -8.46 12.96 16.53
C GLY A 177 -9.34 11.84 15.98
N LYS A 178 -10.05 12.04 14.86
CA LYS A 178 -10.93 11.00 14.27
C LYS A 178 -10.23 10.06 13.31
N GLY A 179 -8.94 10.26 13.09
CA GLY A 179 -8.11 9.39 12.27
C GLY A 179 -7.70 8.12 13.02
N THR A 180 -6.57 7.56 12.59
CA THR A 180 -5.97 6.37 13.22
C THR A 180 -4.97 6.82 14.28
N ASP A 181 -5.10 6.28 15.48
CA ASP A 181 -4.16 6.51 16.59
C ASP A 181 -2.90 5.65 16.47
N TYR A 182 -1.76 6.27 16.78
CA TYR A 182 -0.44 5.65 16.81
C TYR A 182 0.26 5.99 18.13
N TYR A 183 0.36 4.96 18.98
CA TYR A 183 1.02 5.04 20.29
C TYR A 183 2.50 4.64 20.23
N SER A 184 3.15 4.73 21.40
CA SER A 184 4.50 4.22 21.65
C SER A 184 4.73 2.81 21.13
N GLY A 185 5.78 2.65 20.31
CA GLY A 185 6.15 1.35 19.78
C GLY A 185 5.15 0.78 18.78
N ALA A 186 4.15 1.56 18.34
CA ALA A 186 3.28 1.16 17.25
C ALA A 186 4.13 0.90 16.00
N ILE A 187 3.84 -0.23 15.35
CA ILE A 187 4.46 -0.64 14.09
C ILE A 187 3.39 -0.55 13.02
N PHE A 188 3.73 0.09 11.91
CA PHE A 188 2.83 0.20 10.77
C PHE A 188 3.58 0.17 9.44
N CYS A 189 2.85 -0.10 8.37
CA CYS A 189 3.37 -0.14 7.01
C CYS A 189 2.60 0.87 6.16
N TYR A 190 3.32 1.80 5.54
CA TYR A 190 2.73 2.82 4.69
C TYR A 190 2.44 2.21 3.31
N PHE A 191 1.16 1.88 3.06
CA PHE A 191 0.61 1.10 1.93
C PHE A 191 0.99 -0.41 1.96
N SER A 192 0.02 -1.32 2.08
CA SER A 192 0.22 -2.80 2.08
C SER A 192 0.45 -3.34 0.64
N LEU A 193 1.24 -4.36 0.26
CA LEU A 193 1.57 -5.70 0.81
C LEU A 193 2.93 -6.27 0.25
N PRO A 194 3.51 -7.35 0.86
CA PRO A 194 3.14 -7.94 2.14
C PRO A 194 4.06 -7.45 3.26
N CYS A 195 3.46 -6.81 4.25
CA CYS A 195 4.05 -6.57 5.55
C CYS A 195 3.26 -7.48 6.50
N ILE A 196 3.90 -8.56 6.95
CA ILE A 196 3.26 -9.67 7.65
C ILE A 196 2.73 -9.16 9.00
N PHE A 197 1.43 -9.33 9.20
CA PHE A 197 0.73 -8.95 10.42
C PHE A 197 1.36 -9.60 11.66
N SER A 198 1.80 -8.78 12.62
CA SER A 198 1.75 -9.12 14.02
C SER A 198 1.29 -7.90 14.81
N PHE A 199 -0.02 -7.64 14.81
CA PHE A 199 -0.61 -6.83 15.87
C PHE A 199 -0.53 -7.63 17.17
N LYS A 200 0.56 -7.49 17.92
CA LYS A 200 0.50 -7.69 19.37
C LYS A 200 0.05 -6.37 19.97
N ILE A 201 -1.27 -6.19 20.04
CA ILE A 201 -1.86 -5.23 20.98
C ILE A 201 -1.43 -5.71 22.36
N LYS A 202 -0.39 -5.09 22.94
CA LYS A 202 -0.16 -5.18 24.37
C LYS A 202 -1.24 -4.29 24.99
N SER A 203 -2.33 -4.93 25.40
CA SER A 203 -3.29 -4.31 26.31
C SER A 203 -2.52 -3.89 27.56
N ILE A 204 -2.42 -2.58 27.76
CA ILE A 204 -2.18 -1.93 29.04
C ILE A 204 -3.24 -0.82 28.98
N ILE A 205 -4.43 -0.98 29.54
CA ILE A 205 -4.80 -1.26 30.93
C ILE A 205 -6.04 -2.17 30.94
#